data_AF-A0AAW0WH09-F1
#
_entry.id   AF-A0AAW0WH09-F1
#
_cell.length_a   1.000
_cell.length_b   1.000
_cell.length_c   1.000
_cell.angle_alpha   90.00
_cell.angle_beta   90.00
_cell.angle_gamma   90.00
#
_symmetry.space_group_name_H-M   'P 1'
#
loop_
_entity.id
_entity.type
_entity.pdbx_description
1 polymer ?
#
loop_
_entity_poly.entity_id
_entity_poly.type
_entity_poly.pdbx_seq_one_letter_code
_entity_poly.pdbx_strand_id
1 'polypeptide(L)'
;MSHVGHCHPAVVEATSLAMVTEVASSGWEIDLGEPKYPKDLRQILPDHLDTFLFCNSGSEAVDLALQLSRLYTCGTAVIVVDNAFHGALDSVHQLSPKIYKSNNISKEDWVHSVTMPDLYRGPYQSDDPLAVEKYVADAKDVINKARDGGRKLACFIAEPMLTVPGCIDPPSTWLQELYKMVRAFGGLCIADEVQTSLGRVGSHYWSFQAQDVKPDIVIIGKSLGNGYPMAAVVTSREIAALLGERIKEYQCTRMMDAVGCAVLNVLKQEHLMESATEVGTVLKNELMKLQIKHEHIELCMFLQPGECVDCAYPCT
;
A
#
# COMPACT_ATOMS: atom_id res chain seq x y z
N MET A 1 -11.99 0.60 6.89
CA MET A 1 -11.17 0.67 8.12
C MET A 1 -11.50 1.99 8.80
N SER A 2 -11.78 1.96 10.10
CA SER A 2 -12.07 3.18 10.88
C SER A 2 -10.78 3.67 11.54
N HIS A 3 -9.91 4.31 10.74
CA HIS A 3 -8.60 4.78 11.17
C HIS A 3 -8.65 5.78 12.35
N VAL A 4 -9.64 6.68 12.38
CA VAL A 4 -9.87 7.65 13.47
C VAL A 4 -11.00 7.20 14.43
N GLY A 5 -11.30 5.90 14.46
CA GLY A 5 -12.39 5.36 15.26
C GLY A 5 -13.78 5.45 14.59
N HIS A 6 -14.75 4.80 15.22
CA HIS A 6 -16.14 4.74 14.73
C HIS A 6 -16.91 6.00 15.08
N CYS A 7 -17.72 6.50 14.14
CA CYS A 7 -18.63 7.62 14.35
C CYS A 7 -17.94 8.87 14.93
N HIS A 8 -16.68 9.12 14.55
CA HIS A 8 -15.92 10.25 15.05
C HIS A 8 -16.68 11.57 14.77
N PRO A 9 -17.00 12.40 15.79
CA PRO A 9 -17.89 13.56 15.63
C PRO A 9 -17.47 14.50 14.49
N ALA A 10 -16.18 14.80 14.38
CA ALA A 10 -15.64 15.66 13.32
C ALA A 10 -15.88 15.09 11.91
N VAL A 11 -15.80 13.77 11.73
CA VAL A 11 -16.04 13.11 10.43
C VAL A 11 -17.53 13.09 10.12
N VAL A 12 -18.37 12.80 11.13
CA VAL A 12 -19.84 12.80 10.99
C VAL A 12 -20.35 14.19 10.62
N GLU A 13 -19.87 15.23 11.30
CA GLU A 13 -20.23 16.62 11.03
C GLU A 13 -19.80 17.04 9.62
N ALA A 14 -18.53 16.83 9.26
CA ALA A 14 -18.01 17.17 7.93
C ALA A 14 -18.78 16.47 6.81
N THR A 15 -19.08 15.17 6.98
CA THR A 15 -19.88 14.40 6.03
C THR A 15 -21.29 14.96 5.90
N SER A 16 -21.96 15.22 7.03
CA SER A 16 -23.35 15.71 7.05
C SER A 16 -23.46 17.09 6.43
N LEU A 17 -22.53 17.99 6.74
CA LEU A 17 -22.50 19.33 6.18
C LEU A 17 -22.25 19.30 4.66
N ALA A 18 -21.32 18.47 4.20
CA ALA A 18 -21.05 18.32 2.77
C ALA A 18 -22.27 17.77 2.03
N MET A 19 -23.00 16.80 2.60
CA MET A 19 -24.22 16.25 1.99
C MET A 19 -25.37 17.26 1.85
N VAL A 20 -25.49 18.20 2.79
CA VAL A 20 -26.57 19.22 2.75
C VAL A 20 -26.20 20.40 1.86
N THR A 21 -24.91 20.66 1.67
CA THR A 21 -24.42 21.79 0.86
C THR A 21 -24.17 21.41 -0.60
N GLU A 22 -23.95 20.13 -0.92
CA GLU A 22 -23.76 19.69 -2.31
C GLU A 22 -25.08 19.33 -3.03
N VAL A 23 -25.18 19.82 -4.26
CA VAL A 23 -25.88 19.14 -5.35
C VAL A 23 -24.82 18.26 -6.01
N ALA A 24 -25.03 16.93 -6.07
CA ALA A 24 -24.09 16.01 -6.70
C ALA A 24 -23.80 16.45 -8.16
N SER A 25 -22.71 17.17 -8.39
CA SER A 25 -22.31 17.55 -9.74
C SER A 25 -21.46 16.43 -10.33
N SER A 26 -22.12 15.46 -10.95
CA SER A 26 -21.46 14.56 -11.89
C SER A 26 -21.12 15.36 -13.16
N GLY A 27 -19.93 15.94 -13.17
CA GLY A 27 -19.27 16.38 -14.40
C GLY A 27 -19.55 17.82 -14.86
N TRP A 28 -18.44 18.41 -15.30
CA TRP A 28 -18.29 19.48 -16.30
C TRP A 28 -18.89 20.84 -15.92
N GLU A 29 -17.98 21.78 -15.60
CA GLU A 29 -18.19 23.24 -15.55
C GLU A 29 -18.82 23.85 -14.30
N ILE A 30 -18.56 23.32 -13.10
CA ILE A 30 -18.77 24.09 -11.87
C ILE A 30 -17.44 24.27 -11.15
N ASP A 31 -16.87 25.48 -11.23
CA ASP A 31 -15.74 25.87 -10.40
C ASP A 31 -16.22 26.17 -8.98
N LEU A 32 -16.12 25.16 -8.12
CA LEU A 32 -16.40 25.29 -6.69
C LEU A 32 -15.15 25.76 -5.90
N GLY A 33 -14.02 26.04 -6.57
CA GLY A 33 -12.69 26.28 -6.02
C GLY A 33 -11.81 25.02 -5.98
N GLU A 34 -10.54 25.15 -5.63
CA GLU A 34 -9.65 23.98 -5.52
C GLU A 34 -9.87 23.21 -4.21
N PRO A 35 -9.93 21.86 -4.24
CA PRO A 35 -10.04 21.05 -3.03
C PRO A 35 -8.79 21.22 -2.14
N LYS A 36 -9.00 21.22 -0.83
CA LYS A 36 -7.93 21.41 0.17
C LYS A 36 -7.20 20.10 0.47
N TYR A 37 -7.92 18.98 0.51
CA TYR A 37 -7.42 17.69 0.94
C TYR A 37 -6.21 17.19 0.13
N PRO A 38 -6.19 17.27 -1.22
CA PRO A 38 -5.00 16.89 -1.98
C PRO A 38 -3.78 17.75 -1.63
N LYS A 39 -3.98 19.03 -1.31
CA LYS A 39 -2.90 19.94 -0.90
C LYS A 39 -2.34 19.57 0.46
N ASP A 40 -3.21 19.22 1.41
CA ASP A 40 -2.81 18.80 2.75
C ASP A 40 -2.11 17.42 2.72
N LEU A 41 -2.57 16.49 1.87
CA LEU A 41 -1.90 15.20 1.63
C LEU A 41 -0.51 15.37 1.01
N ARG A 42 -0.35 16.31 0.08
CA ARG A 42 0.95 16.59 -0.56
C ARG A 42 2.02 16.97 0.46
N GLN A 43 1.65 17.64 1.56
CA GLN A 43 2.60 18.06 2.60
C GLN A 43 3.24 16.88 3.36
N ILE A 44 2.60 15.71 3.33
CA ILE A 44 3.09 14.50 4.01
C ILE A 44 3.65 13.46 3.01
N LEU A 45 3.79 13.82 1.74
CA LEU A 45 4.34 12.98 0.67
C LEU A 45 5.65 13.55 0.11
N PRO A 46 6.53 12.72 -0.46
CA PRO A 46 7.67 13.20 -1.25
C PRO A 46 7.25 14.09 -2.43
N ASP A 47 8.06 15.10 -2.76
CA ASP A 47 7.76 16.13 -3.76
C ASP A 47 7.43 15.60 -5.17
N HIS A 48 7.97 14.42 -5.54
CA HIS A 48 7.74 13.82 -6.86
C HIS A 48 6.35 13.17 -7.00
N LEU A 49 5.64 12.95 -5.89
CA LEU A 49 4.28 12.43 -5.83
C LEU A 49 3.30 13.58 -5.67
N ASP A 50 2.91 14.12 -6.82
CA ASP A 50 2.47 15.52 -6.91
C ASP A 50 1.06 15.66 -7.52
N THR A 51 0.54 14.57 -8.08
CA THR A 51 -0.75 14.48 -8.75
C THR A 51 -1.60 13.37 -8.13
N PHE A 52 -2.84 13.69 -7.79
CA PHE A 52 -3.79 12.80 -7.11
C PHE A 52 -4.97 12.48 -8.01
N LEU A 53 -5.27 11.20 -8.17
CA LEU A 53 -6.38 10.68 -8.96
C LEU A 53 -7.31 9.89 -8.04
N PHE A 54 -8.44 10.50 -7.66
CA PHE A 54 -9.38 9.94 -6.69
C PHE A 54 -10.35 8.94 -7.33
N CYS A 55 -10.69 7.90 -6.57
CA CYS A 55 -11.70 6.89 -6.89
C CYS A 55 -12.35 6.38 -5.60
N ASN A 56 -13.21 5.36 -5.67
CA ASN A 56 -14.06 4.96 -4.53
C ASN A 56 -13.49 3.79 -3.73
N SER A 57 -12.57 3.02 -4.30
CA SER A 57 -12.06 1.81 -3.67
C SER A 57 -10.59 1.54 -4.00
N GLY A 58 -9.91 0.81 -3.10
CA GLY A 58 -8.53 0.39 -3.33
C GLY A 58 -8.39 -0.47 -4.60
N SER A 59 -9.39 -1.30 -4.92
CA SER A 59 -9.36 -2.09 -6.15
C SER A 59 -9.44 -1.22 -7.42
N GLU A 60 -10.26 -0.16 -7.43
CA GLU A 60 -10.30 0.82 -8.52
C GLU A 60 -8.97 1.55 -8.65
N ALA A 61 -8.34 1.89 -7.53
CA ALA A 61 -7.03 2.55 -7.53
C ALA A 61 -5.93 1.62 -8.07
N VAL A 62 -5.96 0.32 -7.73
CA VAL A 62 -5.04 -0.68 -8.32
C VAL A 62 -5.26 -0.82 -9.82
N ASP A 63 -6.51 -0.84 -10.28
CA ASP A 63 -6.84 -0.89 -11.71
C ASP A 63 -6.28 0.32 -12.47
N LEU A 64 -6.49 1.51 -11.92
CA LEU A 64 -5.96 2.75 -12.49
C LEU A 64 -4.43 2.78 -12.48
N ALA A 65 -3.78 2.34 -11.40
CA ALA A 65 -2.32 2.27 -11.30
C ALA A 65 -1.74 1.28 -12.31
N LEU A 66 -2.40 0.14 -12.54
CA LEU A 66 -2.03 -0.82 -13.57
C LEU A 66 -2.19 -0.22 -14.98
N GLN A 67 -3.30 0.48 -15.24
CA GLN A 67 -3.52 1.17 -16.51
C GLN A 67 -2.41 2.20 -16.79
N LEU A 68 -2.13 3.08 -15.82
CA LEU A 68 -1.06 4.07 -15.92
C LEU A 68 0.29 3.42 -16.16
N SER A 69 0.58 2.33 -15.46
CA SER A 69 1.86 1.62 -15.61
C SER A 69 2.05 1.07 -17.00
N ARG A 70 1.00 0.47 -17.58
CA ARG A 70 1.01 -0.04 -18.96
C ARG A 70 1.14 1.08 -19.98
N LEU A 71 0.45 2.21 -19.79
CA LEU A 71 0.56 3.37 -20.67
C LEU A 71 1.98 3.94 -20.67
N TYR A 72 2.58 4.09 -19.49
CA TYR A 72 3.90 4.70 -19.34
C TYR A 72 5.02 3.82 -19.88
N THR A 73 4.97 2.52 -19.56
CA THR A 73 6.05 1.59 -19.92
C THR A 73 5.83 0.91 -21.26
N CYS A 74 4.61 0.90 -21.79
CA CYS A 74 4.17 -0.02 -22.87
C CYS A 74 4.41 -1.50 -22.52
N GLY A 75 4.52 -1.84 -21.23
CA GLY A 75 4.68 -3.19 -20.72
C GLY A 75 3.35 -3.86 -20.40
N THR A 76 3.37 -5.18 -20.21
CA THR A 76 2.21 -5.94 -19.70
C THR A 76 2.54 -6.86 -18.54
N ALA A 77 3.81 -7.25 -18.37
CA ALA A 77 4.23 -8.11 -17.28
C ALA A 77 4.20 -7.35 -15.95
N VAL A 78 3.66 -7.99 -14.91
CA VAL A 78 3.55 -7.41 -13.57
C VAL A 78 4.20 -8.36 -12.57
N ILE A 79 5.03 -7.80 -11.70
CA ILE A 79 5.59 -8.52 -10.55
C ILE A 79 4.72 -8.25 -9.32
N VAL A 80 4.37 -9.30 -8.58
CA VAL A 80 3.62 -9.25 -7.32
C VAL A 80 4.32 -10.08 -6.25
N VAL A 81 4.06 -9.81 -4.98
CA VAL A 81 4.54 -10.64 -3.86
C VAL A 81 3.57 -11.79 -3.64
N ASP A 82 4.08 -13.00 -3.40
CA ASP A 82 3.21 -14.11 -3.07
C ASP A 82 2.36 -13.82 -1.82
N ASN A 83 1.17 -14.41 -1.76
CA ASN A 83 0.16 -14.20 -0.71
C ASN A 83 -0.38 -12.74 -0.57
N ALA A 84 0.01 -11.83 -1.47
CA ALA A 84 -0.47 -10.45 -1.48
C ALA A 84 -1.96 -10.33 -1.88
N PHE A 85 -2.55 -9.19 -1.54
CA PHE A 85 -3.90 -8.80 -1.92
C PHE A 85 -3.91 -7.35 -2.41
N HIS A 86 -4.15 -7.18 -3.70
CA HIS A 86 -4.24 -5.89 -4.40
C HIS A 86 -5.66 -5.70 -5.00
N GLY A 87 -6.68 -6.16 -4.29
CA GLY A 87 -8.08 -6.02 -4.69
C GLY A 87 -8.67 -7.25 -5.39
N ALA A 88 -9.93 -7.10 -5.81
CA ALA A 88 -10.75 -8.22 -6.27
C ALA A 88 -11.60 -7.90 -7.52
N LEU A 89 -11.36 -6.76 -8.18
CA LEU A 89 -11.98 -6.50 -9.49
C LEU A 89 -11.44 -7.50 -10.52
N ASP A 90 -12.26 -7.90 -11.47
CA ASP A 90 -11.87 -8.85 -12.52
C ASP A 90 -10.59 -8.44 -13.25
N SER A 91 -10.40 -7.14 -13.50
CA SER A 91 -9.22 -6.58 -14.16
C SER A 91 -7.92 -6.69 -13.35
N VAL A 92 -7.99 -6.85 -12.02
CA VAL A 92 -6.81 -6.84 -11.13
C VAL A 92 -6.76 -8.01 -10.15
N HIS A 93 -7.75 -8.90 -10.10
CA HIS A 93 -7.77 -10.05 -9.19
C HIS A 93 -6.55 -10.97 -9.38
N GLN A 94 -5.97 -10.99 -10.58
CA GLN A 94 -4.71 -11.69 -10.91
C GLN A 94 -3.49 -11.09 -10.19
N LEU A 95 -3.55 -9.83 -9.75
CA LEU A 95 -2.54 -9.22 -8.91
C LEU A 95 -2.65 -9.63 -7.43
N SER A 96 -3.67 -10.41 -7.07
CA SER A 96 -3.91 -10.88 -5.70
C SER A 96 -3.67 -12.39 -5.61
N PRO A 97 -2.42 -12.86 -5.41
CA PRO A 97 -2.13 -14.28 -5.17
C PRO A 97 -2.98 -14.94 -4.11
N LYS A 98 -3.35 -14.21 -3.06
CA LYS A 98 -4.27 -14.73 -2.05
C LYS A 98 -5.63 -15.14 -2.62
N ILE A 99 -6.18 -14.37 -3.57
CA ILE A 99 -7.49 -14.61 -4.18
C ILE A 99 -7.44 -15.72 -5.22
N TYR A 100 -6.54 -15.62 -6.21
CA TYR A 100 -6.56 -16.61 -7.29
C TYR A 100 -6.16 -18.00 -6.78
N LYS A 101 -5.25 -18.10 -5.79
CA LYS A 101 -4.92 -19.38 -5.14
C LYS A 101 -6.08 -19.94 -4.33
N SER A 102 -6.76 -19.12 -3.50
CA SER A 102 -7.87 -19.61 -2.67
C SER A 102 -9.06 -20.08 -3.49
N ASN A 103 -9.24 -19.53 -4.69
CA ASN A 103 -10.34 -19.86 -5.60
C ASN A 103 -9.96 -20.86 -6.70
N ASN A 104 -8.75 -21.43 -6.66
CA ASN A 104 -8.22 -22.33 -7.71
C ASN A 104 -8.30 -21.73 -9.13
N ILE A 105 -8.12 -20.42 -9.25
CA ILE A 105 -8.06 -19.71 -10.52
C ILE A 105 -6.62 -19.80 -11.03
N SER A 106 -6.46 -20.19 -12.30
CA SER A 106 -5.15 -20.19 -12.96
C SER A 106 -4.61 -18.77 -13.02
N LYS A 107 -3.36 -18.61 -12.59
CA LYS A 107 -2.64 -17.35 -12.70
C LYS A 107 -2.35 -17.06 -14.17
N GLU A 108 -2.62 -15.83 -14.59
CA GLU A 108 -2.27 -15.34 -15.92
C GLU A 108 -0.76 -15.27 -16.18
N ASP A 109 -0.35 -15.51 -17.42
CA ASP A 109 1.04 -15.57 -17.86
C ASP A 109 1.81 -14.24 -17.67
N TRP A 110 1.07 -13.12 -17.61
CA TRP A 110 1.63 -11.79 -17.42
C TRP A 110 1.83 -11.42 -15.95
N VAL A 111 1.42 -12.26 -15.00
CA VAL A 111 1.66 -12.06 -13.57
C VAL A 111 2.77 -12.98 -13.08
N HIS A 112 3.79 -12.39 -12.47
CA HIS A 112 4.93 -13.12 -11.93
C HIS A 112 5.00 -12.87 -10.42
N SER A 113 4.97 -13.95 -9.64
CA SER A 113 4.95 -13.86 -8.18
C SER A 113 6.35 -14.11 -7.65
N VAL A 114 6.90 -13.14 -6.91
CA VAL A 114 8.13 -13.35 -6.13
C VAL A 114 7.78 -14.03 -4.81
N THR A 115 8.71 -14.83 -4.29
CA THR A 115 8.60 -15.43 -2.97
C THR A 115 8.39 -14.33 -1.92
N MET A 116 7.41 -14.51 -1.04
CA MET A 116 7.21 -13.64 0.11
C MET A 116 8.42 -13.75 1.06
N PRO A 117 9.06 -12.63 1.44
CA PRO A 117 10.28 -12.66 2.24
C PRO A 117 9.98 -12.82 3.74
N ASP A 118 9.42 -13.97 4.11
CA ASP A 118 9.04 -14.31 5.47
C ASP A 118 10.21 -14.98 6.20
N LEU A 119 10.90 -14.24 7.05
CA LEU A 119 12.02 -14.76 7.85
C LEU A 119 11.59 -15.75 8.95
N TYR A 120 10.30 -15.99 9.13
CA TYR A 120 9.80 -16.86 10.17
C TYR A 120 9.26 -18.19 9.61
N ARG A 121 8.43 -18.15 8.56
CA ARG A 121 7.85 -19.37 7.93
C ARG A 121 8.25 -19.58 6.47
N GLY A 122 8.98 -18.64 5.90
CA GLY A 122 9.41 -18.73 4.51
C GLY A 122 10.56 -19.73 4.32
N PRO A 123 10.98 -19.95 3.05
CA PRO A 123 12.05 -20.88 2.72
C PRO A 123 13.42 -20.48 3.27
N TYR A 124 13.62 -19.20 3.58
CA TYR A 124 14.83 -18.68 4.20
C TYR A 124 14.45 -17.95 5.49
N GLN A 125 14.87 -18.49 6.63
CA GLN A 125 14.47 -18.03 7.95
C GLN A 125 15.56 -17.18 8.61
N SER A 126 15.25 -16.55 9.74
CA SER A 126 16.14 -15.62 10.44
C SER A 126 17.45 -16.23 10.95
N ASP A 127 17.52 -17.55 11.08
CA ASP A 127 18.73 -18.29 11.45
C ASP A 127 19.74 -18.43 10.29
N ASP A 128 19.29 -18.17 9.05
CA ASP A 128 20.13 -18.15 7.86
C ASP A 128 20.70 -16.74 7.63
N PRO A 129 22.02 -16.54 7.79
CA PRO A 129 22.64 -15.22 7.63
C PRO A 129 22.59 -14.68 6.20
N LEU A 130 22.21 -15.52 5.22
CA LEU A 130 22.05 -15.14 3.82
C LEU A 130 20.58 -15.11 3.39
N ALA A 131 19.63 -15.12 4.33
CA ALA A 131 18.20 -15.21 4.01
C ALA A 131 17.74 -14.06 3.10
N VAL A 132 18.17 -12.84 3.40
CA VAL A 132 17.80 -11.65 2.62
C VAL A 132 18.35 -11.73 1.20
N GLU A 133 19.63 -12.10 1.04
CA GLU A 133 20.28 -12.26 -0.26
C GLU A 133 19.62 -13.36 -1.09
N LYS A 134 19.19 -14.45 -0.45
CA LYS A 134 18.45 -15.53 -1.12
C LYS A 134 17.08 -15.08 -1.58
N TYR A 135 16.32 -14.34 -0.78
CA TYR A 135 15.05 -13.74 -1.23
C TYR A 135 15.24 -12.73 -2.38
N VAL A 136 16.31 -11.94 -2.35
CA VAL A 136 16.66 -11.02 -3.44
C VAL A 136 17.04 -11.78 -4.71
N ALA A 137 17.80 -12.89 -4.59
CA ALA A 137 18.17 -13.75 -5.71
C ALA A 137 16.95 -14.43 -6.33
N ASP A 138 16.04 -14.97 -5.52
CA ASP A 138 14.77 -15.54 -5.98
C ASP A 138 13.93 -14.51 -6.75
N ALA A 139 13.81 -13.30 -6.20
CA ALA A 139 13.10 -12.22 -6.87
C ALA A 139 13.76 -11.85 -8.21
N LYS A 140 15.10 -11.79 -8.24
CA LYS A 140 15.86 -11.54 -9.46
C LYS A 140 15.60 -12.60 -10.53
N ASP A 141 15.54 -13.87 -10.16
CA ASP A 141 15.25 -14.96 -11.09
C ASP A 141 13.83 -14.85 -11.66
N VAL A 142 12.84 -14.51 -10.83
CA VAL A 142 11.47 -14.27 -11.30
C VAL A 142 11.40 -13.07 -12.25
N ILE A 143 12.06 -11.95 -11.92
CA ILE A 143 12.10 -10.75 -12.76
C ILE A 143 12.80 -11.04 -14.10
N ASN A 144 13.92 -11.77 -14.08
CA ASN A 144 14.61 -12.19 -15.31
C ASN A 144 13.74 -13.10 -16.18
N LYS A 145 13.04 -14.07 -15.59
CA LYS A 145 12.10 -14.93 -16.32
C LYS A 145 10.96 -14.13 -16.94
N ALA A 146 10.42 -13.14 -16.23
CA ALA A 146 9.38 -12.25 -16.76
C ALA A 146 9.89 -11.48 -18.00
N ARG A 147 11.12 -10.97 -17.95
CA ARG A 147 11.79 -10.32 -19.08
C ARG A 147 12.00 -11.27 -20.25
N ASP A 148 12.55 -12.46 -19.98
CA ASP A 148 12.93 -13.43 -21.01
C ASP A 148 11.71 -14.08 -21.67
N GLY A 149 10.54 -14.02 -21.02
CA GLY A 149 9.24 -14.39 -21.59
C GLY A 149 8.72 -13.47 -22.70
N GLY A 150 9.50 -12.47 -23.12
CA GLY A 150 9.19 -11.60 -24.25
C GLY A 150 8.19 -10.48 -23.96
N ARG A 151 7.73 -10.34 -22.71
CA ARG A 151 6.87 -9.24 -22.27
C ARG A 151 7.71 -8.15 -21.62
N LYS A 152 7.48 -6.90 -22.03
CA LYS A 152 8.06 -5.76 -21.32
C LYS A 152 7.40 -5.60 -19.94
N LEU A 153 8.20 -5.26 -18.95
CA LEU A 153 7.75 -5.07 -17.58
C LEU A 153 6.93 -3.78 -17.46
N ALA A 154 5.71 -3.90 -16.92
CA ALA A 154 4.83 -2.77 -16.63
C ALA A 154 5.13 -2.19 -15.26
N CYS A 155 5.04 -3.03 -14.23
CA CYS A 155 5.28 -2.60 -12.86
C CYS A 155 5.60 -3.77 -11.93
N PHE A 156 6.13 -3.39 -10.77
CA PHE A 156 6.10 -4.18 -9.55
C PHE A 156 5.15 -3.49 -8.57
N ILE A 157 4.24 -4.26 -7.98
CA ILE A 157 3.33 -3.79 -6.94
C ILE A 157 3.52 -4.62 -5.67
N ALA A 158 3.65 -3.92 -4.54
CA ALA A 158 3.73 -4.53 -3.22
C ALA A 158 3.20 -3.58 -2.15
N GLU A 159 2.65 -4.16 -1.08
CA GLU A 159 2.52 -3.45 0.19
C GLU A 159 3.95 -3.25 0.76
N PRO A 160 4.39 -2.03 1.13
CA PRO A 160 5.72 -1.85 1.70
C PRO A 160 5.89 -2.52 3.07
N MET A 161 4.80 -2.66 3.82
CA MET A 161 4.66 -3.60 4.92
C MET A 161 3.60 -4.63 4.52
N LEU A 162 3.93 -5.92 4.56
CA LEU A 162 3.08 -6.99 4.03
C LEU A 162 1.96 -7.33 5.03
N THR A 163 0.87 -6.55 5.01
CA THR A 163 -0.18 -6.68 6.03
C THR A 163 -1.08 -7.89 5.80
N VAL A 164 -1.61 -8.07 4.59
CA VAL A 164 -2.51 -9.19 4.28
C VAL A 164 -1.80 -10.55 4.30
N PRO A 165 -0.52 -10.64 3.90
CA PRO A 165 0.24 -11.87 4.03
C PRO A 165 0.55 -12.31 5.46
N GLY A 166 0.46 -11.40 6.44
CA GLY A 166 0.61 -11.76 7.86
C GLY A 166 1.16 -10.67 8.78
N CYS A 167 1.06 -9.39 8.40
CA CYS A 167 1.74 -8.27 9.08
C CYS A 167 3.25 -8.49 9.18
N ILE A 168 3.87 -8.78 8.03
CA ILE A 168 5.31 -9.03 7.90
C ILE A 168 5.99 -7.74 7.46
N ASP A 169 6.98 -7.29 8.22
CA ASP A 169 7.94 -6.29 7.75
C ASP A 169 8.92 -6.98 6.79
N PRO A 170 9.04 -6.53 5.53
CA PRO A 170 10.06 -7.07 4.65
C PRO A 170 11.44 -6.92 5.28
N PRO A 171 12.34 -7.91 5.10
CA PRO A 171 13.68 -7.81 5.60
C PRO A 171 14.40 -6.61 4.99
N SER A 172 15.29 -6.01 5.77
CA SER A 172 16.04 -4.83 5.38
C SER A 172 16.64 -4.97 3.99
N THR A 173 16.62 -3.91 3.19
CA THR A 173 17.15 -3.84 1.81
C THR A 173 16.38 -4.61 0.73
N TRP A 174 15.54 -5.60 1.09
CA TRP A 174 14.86 -6.42 0.09
C TRP A 174 14.00 -5.58 -0.86
N LEU A 175 13.13 -4.71 -0.32
CA LEU A 175 12.24 -3.89 -1.14
C LEU A 175 13.03 -2.89 -2.00
N GLN A 176 14.11 -2.32 -1.44
CA GLN A 176 15.03 -1.42 -2.14
C GLN A 176 15.67 -2.13 -3.35
N GLU A 177 16.16 -3.36 -3.17
CA GLU A 177 16.78 -4.13 -4.25
C GLU A 177 15.78 -4.49 -5.35
N LEU A 178 14.54 -4.87 -5.00
CA LEU A 178 13.48 -5.11 -5.98
C LEU A 178 13.17 -3.84 -6.79
N TYR A 179 13.05 -2.68 -6.13
CA TYR A 179 12.79 -1.41 -6.83
C TYR A 179 13.92 -1.06 -7.80
N LYS A 180 15.18 -1.25 -7.41
CA LYS A 180 16.34 -1.05 -8.30
C LYS A 180 16.27 -1.96 -9.52
N MET A 181 16.01 -3.25 -9.32
CA MET A 181 15.93 -4.23 -10.41
C MET A 181 14.79 -3.93 -11.38
N VAL A 182 13.59 -3.65 -10.87
CA VAL A 182 12.40 -3.34 -11.69
C VAL A 182 12.65 -2.12 -12.58
N ARG A 183 13.24 -1.06 -12.01
CA ARG A 183 13.59 0.16 -12.76
C ARG A 183 14.68 -0.07 -13.79
N ALA A 184 15.67 -0.90 -13.49
CA ALA A 184 16.70 -1.27 -14.46
C ALA A 184 16.12 -1.94 -15.72
N PHE A 185 14.93 -2.53 -15.61
CA PHE A 185 14.19 -3.13 -16.75
C PHE A 185 13.07 -2.23 -17.30
N GLY A 186 13.01 -0.97 -16.86
CA GLY A 186 12.04 0.02 -17.33
C GLY A 186 10.61 -0.15 -16.81
N GLY A 187 10.43 -0.94 -15.74
CA GLY A 187 9.16 -1.04 -15.03
C GLY A 187 9.01 0.03 -13.95
N LEU A 188 7.77 0.30 -13.55
CA LEU A 188 7.45 1.20 -12.43
C LEU A 188 7.31 0.46 -11.10
N CYS A 189 7.61 1.14 -10.00
CA CYS A 189 7.48 0.61 -8.64
C CYS A 189 6.25 1.24 -7.96
N ILE A 190 5.32 0.39 -7.52
CA ILE A 190 4.06 0.78 -6.90
C ILE A 190 4.08 0.39 -5.42
N ALA A 191 3.80 1.35 -4.54
CA ALA A 191 3.53 1.10 -3.13
C ALA A 191 2.02 1.01 -2.90
N ASP A 192 1.52 -0.17 -2.52
CA ASP A 192 0.15 -0.35 -2.06
C ASP A 192 0.05 0.00 -0.57
N GLU A 193 -0.34 1.24 -0.29
CA GLU A 193 -0.52 1.79 1.04
C GLU A 193 -1.99 1.72 1.50
N VAL A 194 -2.83 0.91 0.84
CA VAL A 194 -4.26 0.83 1.20
C VAL A 194 -4.43 0.40 2.66
N GLN A 195 -3.53 -0.39 3.23
CA GLN A 195 -3.60 -0.85 4.62
C GLN A 195 -2.81 0.02 5.62
N THR A 196 -1.67 0.55 5.17
CA THR A 196 -0.63 1.15 6.02
C THR A 196 -0.49 2.66 5.90
N SER A 197 -1.33 3.28 5.07
CA SER A 197 -1.40 4.73 4.92
C SER A 197 -1.80 5.46 6.19
N LEU A 198 -1.45 6.75 6.21
CA LEU A 198 -1.82 7.74 7.21
C LEU A 198 -1.38 7.36 8.63
N GLY A 199 -0.11 7.03 8.83
CA GLY A 199 0.44 6.90 10.20
C GLY A 199 0.18 5.56 10.87
N ARG A 200 -0.36 4.56 10.15
CA ARG A 200 -0.64 3.22 10.71
C ARG A 200 0.59 2.56 11.32
N VAL A 201 1.76 2.77 10.72
CA VAL A 201 3.05 2.22 11.18
C VAL A 201 3.68 3.02 12.34
N GLY A 202 3.05 4.12 12.75
CA GLY A 202 3.47 4.97 13.88
C GLY A 202 4.69 5.84 13.63
N SER A 203 5.74 5.32 12.99
CA SER A 203 6.97 6.10 12.72
C SER A 203 6.85 7.09 11.56
N HIS A 204 5.95 6.82 10.61
CA HIS A 204 5.82 7.54 9.36
C HIS A 204 4.37 7.59 8.90
N TYR A 205 4.01 8.59 8.09
CA TYR A 205 2.70 8.64 7.45
C TYR A 205 2.48 7.49 6.45
N TRP A 206 3.55 7.02 5.80
CA TRP A 206 3.48 5.97 4.80
C TRP A 206 4.55 4.90 5.08
N SER A 207 4.18 3.62 5.01
CA SER A 207 5.12 2.51 5.25
C SER A 207 6.29 2.46 4.26
N PHE A 208 6.14 2.96 3.03
CA PHE A 208 7.25 3.04 2.07
C PHE A 208 8.38 3.95 2.57
N GLN A 209 8.06 4.96 3.40
CA GLN A 209 9.06 5.83 4.01
C GLN A 209 9.87 5.06 5.07
N ALA A 210 9.19 4.24 5.87
CA ALA A 210 9.84 3.36 6.83
C ALA A 210 10.76 2.31 6.17
N GLN A 211 10.44 1.93 4.93
CA GLN A 211 11.27 1.04 4.09
C GLN A 211 12.36 1.79 3.30
N ASP A 212 12.51 3.11 3.45
CA ASP A 212 13.45 3.94 2.71
C ASP A 212 13.41 3.69 1.19
N VAL A 213 12.22 3.54 0.63
CA VAL A 213 12.01 3.41 -0.82
C VAL A 213 11.24 4.61 -1.34
N LYS A 214 11.47 4.93 -2.62
CA LYS A 214 10.72 5.96 -3.34
C LYS A 214 9.90 5.27 -4.42
N PRO A 215 8.57 5.14 -4.30
CA PRO A 215 7.72 4.58 -5.35
C PRO A 215 7.45 5.59 -6.46
N ASP A 216 7.12 5.11 -7.66
CA ASP A 216 6.68 5.92 -8.79
C ASP A 216 5.16 6.18 -8.72
N ILE A 217 4.42 5.26 -8.12
CA ILE A 217 2.97 5.34 -7.87
C ILE A 217 2.69 4.86 -6.44
N VAL A 218 1.82 5.57 -5.73
CA VAL A 218 1.28 5.15 -4.42
C VAL A 218 -0.23 4.97 -4.53
N ILE A 219 -0.71 3.84 -4.03
CA ILE A 219 -2.14 3.54 -3.94
C ILE A 219 -2.58 3.74 -2.50
N ILE A 220 -3.56 4.61 -2.27
CA ILE A 220 -4.08 4.93 -0.94
C ILE A 220 -5.58 4.67 -0.90
N GLY A 221 -6.11 4.26 0.26
CA GLY A 221 -7.52 3.92 0.42
C GLY A 221 -7.86 3.72 1.90
N LYS A 222 -8.90 2.93 2.21
CA LYS A 222 -9.34 2.54 3.57
C LYS A 222 -9.32 3.66 4.61
N SER A 223 -8.16 3.94 5.24
CA SER A 223 -7.98 5.02 6.22
C SER A 223 -8.31 6.39 5.62
N LEU A 224 -8.08 6.58 4.33
CA LEU A 224 -8.31 7.83 3.59
C LEU A 224 -9.70 8.45 3.84
N GLY A 225 -10.75 7.62 3.82
CA GLY A 225 -12.13 8.06 4.05
C GLY A 225 -12.72 7.68 5.40
N ASN A 226 -11.96 7.02 6.30
CA ASN A 226 -12.46 6.50 7.58
C ASN A 226 -13.81 5.75 7.49
N GLY A 227 -14.02 4.97 6.43
CA GLY A 227 -15.27 4.26 6.16
C GLY A 227 -16.15 4.86 5.06
N TYR A 228 -15.93 6.13 4.67
CA TYR A 228 -16.47 6.68 3.44
C TYR A 228 -15.73 6.08 2.22
N PRO A 229 -16.42 5.71 1.12
CA PRO A 229 -15.78 5.18 -0.09
C PRO A 229 -14.81 6.19 -0.70
N MET A 230 -13.51 5.95 -0.51
CA MET A 230 -12.46 6.82 -1.02
C MET A 230 -11.16 6.06 -1.15
N ALA A 231 -10.53 6.24 -2.29
CA ALA A 231 -9.17 5.83 -2.59
C ALA A 231 -8.54 6.84 -3.55
N ALA A 232 -7.23 6.77 -3.72
CA ALA A 232 -6.54 7.55 -4.73
C ALA A 232 -5.29 6.84 -5.24
N VAL A 233 -4.94 7.16 -6.48
CA VAL A 233 -3.60 6.93 -7.03
C VAL A 233 -2.85 8.25 -6.93
N VAL A 234 -1.67 8.22 -6.31
CA VAL A 234 -0.76 9.36 -6.24
C VAL A 234 0.48 9.06 -7.07
N THR A 235 0.81 9.94 -8.01
CA THR A 235 1.95 9.75 -8.90
C THR A 235 2.49 11.09 -9.40
N SER A 236 3.50 11.06 -10.27
CA SER A 236 4.00 12.27 -10.93
C SER A 236 3.01 12.78 -11.97
N ARG A 237 3.03 14.09 -12.21
CA ARG A 237 2.29 14.72 -13.32
C ARG A 237 2.57 14.06 -14.67
N GLU A 238 3.80 13.63 -14.92
CA GLU A 238 4.20 12.96 -16.16
C GLU A 238 3.42 11.65 -16.37
N ILE A 239 3.34 10.80 -15.35
CA ILE A 239 2.60 9.53 -15.43
C ILE A 239 1.10 9.82 -15.54
N ALA A 240 0.56 10.71 -14.71
CA ALA A 240 -0.87 11.03 -14.71
C ALA A 240 -1.34 11.63 -16.05
N ALA A 241 -0.50 12.43 -16.72
CA ALA A 241 -0.80 13.07 -18.01
C ALA A 241 -1.18 12.08 -19.12
N LEU A 242 -0.79 10.80 -19.00
CA LEU A 242 -1.12 9.74 -19.96
C LEU A 242 -2.61 9.41 -20.04
N LEU A 243 -3.41 9.80 -19.05
CA LEU A 243 -4.86 9.68 -19.10
C LEU A 243 -5.51 10.73 -20.02
N GLY A 244 -4.79 11.80 -20.39
CA GLY A 244 -5.32 12.90 -21.19
C GLY A 244 -6.54 13.55 -20.53
N GLU A 245 -7.61 13.73 -21.30
CA GLU A 245 -8.86 14.33 -20.81
C GLU A 245 -9.52 13.53 -19.67
N ARG A 246 -9.28 12.21 -19.57
CA ARG A 246 -9.85 11.35 -18.53
C ARG A 246 -9.37 11.69 -17.13
N ILE A 247 -8.30 12.48 -16.96
CA ILE A 247 -7.88 12.97 -15.63
C ILE A 247 -9.04 13.68 -14.91
N LYS A 248 -9.93 14.35 -15.65
CA LYS A 248 -11.11 15.05 -15.11
C LYS A 248 -12.10 14.11 -14.40
N GLU A 249 -12.08 12.80 -14.71
CA GLU A 249 -12.92 11.78 -14.07
C GLU A 249 -12.44 11.43 -12.66
N TYR A 250 -11.17 11.70 -12.35
CA TYR A 250 -10.51 11.31 -11.09
C TYR A 250 -10.26 12.51 -10.16
N GLN A 251 -11.11 13.52 -10.23
CA GLN A 251 -11.02 14.70 -9.37
C GLN A 251 -11.51 14.40 -7.94
N CYS A 252 -10.93 15.10 -6.96
CA CYS A 252 -11.43 15.06 -5.58
C CYS A 252 -12.79 15.78 -5.52
N THR A 253 -13.85 15.05 -5.20
CA THR A 253 -15.20 15.64 -5.00
C THR A 253 -15.25 16.42 -3.69
N ARG A 254 -16.24 17.31 -3.45
CA ARG A 254 -16.31 18.01 -2.15
C ARG A 254 -16.60 17.06 -1.01
N MET A 255 -17.39 16.02 -1.24
CA MET A 255 -17.58 14.96 -0.26
C MET A 255 -16.25 14.33 0.13
N MET A 256 -15.40 13.99 -0.86
CA MET A 256 -14.07 13.45 -0.59
C MET A 256 -13.18 14.47 0.13
N ASP A 257 -13.21 15.73 -0.30
CA ASP A 257 -12.44 16.83 0.30
C ASP A 257 -12.80 17.04 1.77
N ALA A 258 -14.10 17.17 2.07
CA ALA A 258 -14.60 17.40 3.43
C ALA A 258 -14.28 16.24 4.37
N VAL A 259 -14.56 15.00 3.94
CA VAL A 259 -14.27 13.80 4.74
C VAL A 259 -12.77 13.64 4.94
N GLY A 260 -11.99 13.74 3.87
CA GLY A 260 -10.54 13.58 3.92
C GLY A 260 -9.86 14.62 4.82
N CYS A 261 -10.26 15.90 4.70
CA CYS A 261 -9.79 16.95 5.59
C CYS A 261 -10.14 16.66 7.06
N ALA A 262 -11.37 16.22 7.35
CA ALA A 262 -11.76 15.88 8.72
C ALA A 262 -10.90 14.73 9.28
N VAL A 263 -10.71 13.66 8.50
CA VAL A 263 -9.86 12.52 8.90
C VAL A 263 -8.42 12.95 9.17
N LEU A 264 -7.81 13.71 8.26
CA LEU A 264 -6.43 14.14 8.42
C LEU A 264 -6.25 15.14 9.56
N ASN A 265 -7.25 16.00 9.81
CA ASN A 265 -7.23 16.91 10.96
C ASN A 265 -7.30 16.15 12.28
N VAL A 266 -8.20 15.18 12.41
CA VAL A 266 -8.31 14.34 13.61
C VAL A 266 -7.00 13.59 13.86
N LEU A 267 -6.43 12.97 12.82
CA LEU A 267 -5.14 12.29 12.91
C LEU A 267 -4.05 13.19 13.51
N LYS A 268 -3.95 14.44 13.04
CA LYS A 268 -2.96 15.41 13.51
C LYS A 268 -3.27 15.94 14.91
N GLN A 269 -4.52 16.31 15.18
CA GLN A 269 -4.93 16.96 16.44
C GLN A 269 -4.93 15.99 17.63
N GLU A 270 -5.26 14.72 17.38
CA GLU A 270 -5.29 13.68 18.40
C GLU A 270 -3.99 12.88 18.47
N HIS A 271 -2.95 13.30 17.73
CA HIS A 271 -1.63 12.66 17.73
C HIS A 271 -1.72 11.15 17.51
N LEU A 272 -2.53 10.72 16.53
CA LEU A 272 -2.86 9.30 16.36
C LEU A 272 -1.67 8.48 15.87
N MET A 273 -0.69 9.09 15.22
CA MET A 273 0.52 8.43 14.77
C MET A 273 1.44 8.12 15.97
N GLU A 274 1.58 9.07 16.89
CA GLU A 274 2.25 8.89 18.17
C GLU A 274 1.52 7.85 19.03
N SER A 275 0.18 7.93 19.11
CA SER A 275 -0.64 6.95 19.79
C SER A 275 -0.48 5.53 19.22
N ALA A 276 -0.41 5.39 17.89
CA ALA A 276 -0.15 4.10 17.25
C ALA A 276 1.20 3.52 17.66
N THR A 277 2.22 4.36 17.82
CA THR A 277 3.53 3.95 18.35
C THR A 277 3.42 3.51 19.80
N GLU A 278 2.87 4.34 20.68
CA GLU A 278 2.78 4.07 22.12
C GLU A 278 1.95 2.81 22.43
N VAL A 279 0.73 2.75 21.90
CA VAL A 279 -0.19 1.63 22.11
C VAL A 279 0.34 0.37 21.41
N GLY A 280 0.96 0.51 20.23
CA GLY A 280 1.60 -0.58 19.51
C GLY A 280 2.73 -1.22 20.33
N THR A 281 3.58 -0.40 20.97
CA THR A 281 4.64 -0.88 21.88
C THR A 281 4.06 -1.61 23.08
N VAL A 282 3.01 -1.07 23.71
CA VAL A 282 2.33 -1.75 24.83
C VAL A 282 1.77 -3.10 24.38
N LEU A 283 1.05 -3.14 23.27
CA LEU A 283 0.47 -4.37 22.72
C LEU A 283 1.55 -5.43 22.42
N LYS A 284 2.66 -5.02 21.77
CA LYS A 284 3.80 -5.91 21.49
C LYS A 284 4.35 -6.51 22.79
N ASN A 285 4.61 -5.68 23.79
CA ASN A 285 5.17 -6.11 25.07
C ASN A 285 4.25 -7.08 25.82
N GLU A 286 2.94 -6.83 25.85
CA GLU A 286 1.99 -7.74 26.50
C GLU A 286 1.86 -9.07 25.76
N LEU A 287 1.89 -9.06 24.43
CA LEU A 287 1.87 -10.29 23.67
C LEU A 287 3.15 -11.10 23.88
N MET A 288 4.34 -10.47 23.92
CA MET A 288 5.59 -11.17 24.25
C MET A 288 5.53 -11.84 25.64
N LYS A 289 4.87 -11.20 26.63
CA LYS A 289 4.64 -11.84 27.94
C LYS A 289 3.72 -13.05 27.85
N LEU A 290 2.73 -13.04 26.96
CA LEU A 290 1.87 -14.20 26.71
C LEU A 290 2.61 -15.32 25.99
N GLN A 291 3.49 -15.00 25.04
CA GLN A 291 4.36 -15.98 24.38
C GLN A 291 5.20 -16.79 25.37
N ILE A 292 5.77 -16.14 26.40
CA ILE A 292 6.53 -16.84 27.45
C ILE A 292 5.65 -17.85 28.21
N LYS A 293 4.34 -17.58 28.36
CA LYS A 293 3.41 -18.42 29.13
C LYS A 293 2.75 -19.52 28.31
N HIS A 294 2.72 -19.40 27.00
CA HIS A 294 1.93 -20.25 26.11
C HIS A 294 2.79 -20.75 24.95
N GLU A 295 3.14 -22.03 24.97
CA GLU A 295 3.99 -22.68 23.95
C GLU A 295 3.42 -22.62 22.53
N HIS A 296 2.10 -22.46 22.38
CA HIS A 296 1.44 -22.33 21.07
C HIS A 296 1.47 -20.91 20.49
N ILE A 297 1.89 -19.92 21.28
CA ILE A 297 2.00 -18.53 20.82
C ILE A 297 3.42 -18.34 20.29
N GLU A 298 3.57 -18.40 18.98
CA GLU A 298 4.78 -17.99 18.30
C GLU A 298 4.54 -16.62 17.67
N LEU A 299 5.12 -15.58 18.26
CA LEU A 299 4.96 -14.21 17.77
C LEU A 299 5.99 -13.89 16.70
N CYS A 300 5.52 -13.74 15.48
CA CYS A 300 6.18 -12.92 14.47
C CYS A 300 5.38 -11.62 14.39
N MET A 301 5.66 -10.66 15.27
CA MET A 301 5.01 -9.35 15.22
C MET A 301 6.04 -8.25 15.31
N PHE A 302 6.02 -7.39 14.29
CA PHE A 302 6.80 -6.18 14.27
C PHE A 302 5.86 -5.03 13.89
N LEU A 303 5.69 -4.09 14.83
CA LEU A 303 4.98 -2.82 14.64
C LEU A 303 5.95 -1.64 14.66
N GLN A 304 7.26 -1.91 14.62
CA GLN A 304 8.29 -0.87 14.57
C GLN A 304 9.39 -1.29 13.59
N PRO A 305 9.75 -0.41 12.63
CA PRO A 305 10.93 -0.61 11.80
C PRO A 305 12.18 -0.66 12.70
N GLY A 306 12.94 -1.74 12.64
CA GLY A 306 14.32 -1.79 13.15
C GLY A 306 14.60 -2.61 14.41
N GLU A 307 13.61 -3.28 15.02
CA GLU A 307 13.86 -4.19 16.15
C GLU A 307 13.40 -5.62 15.85
N CYS A 308 14.28 -6.38 15.20
CA CYS A 308 14.23 -7.83 15.14
C CYS A 308 14.66 -8.37 16.52
N VAL A 309 13.76 -9.04 17.24
CA VAL A 309 14.17 -9.82 18.41
C VAL A 309 14.37 -11.24 17.92
N ASP A 310 15.63 -11.69 17.94
CA ASP A 310 16.05 -13.05 17.60
C ASP A 310 15.18 -14.10 18.33
N CYS A 311 14.44 -14.89 17.56
CA CYS A 311 13.81 -16.12 18.05
C CYS A 311 14.78 -17.29 17.82
N ALA A 312 15.71 -17.48 18.76
CA ALA A 312 16.45 -18.73 18.89
C ALA A 312 15.97 -19.46 20.15
N TYR A 313 15.10 -20.45 19.99
CA TYR A 313 15.01 -21.56 20.96
C TYR A 313 14.95 -22.90 20.20
N PRO A 314 15.65 -23.94 20.68
CA PRO A 314 15.83 -25.18 19.95
C PRO A 314 14.57 -26.05 20.07
N CYS A 315 14.14 -26.61 18.94
CA CYS A 315 13.15 -27.68 18.90
C CYS A 315 13.57 -28.86 19.79
N THR A 316 12.69 -29.25 20.72
CA THR A 316 12.61 -30.62 21.26
C THR A 316 11.33 -31.26 20.76
#